data_AF-A0A921GD92-F1
#
_entry.id   AF-A0A921GD92-F1
#
_cell.length_a   1.000
_cell.length_b   1.000
_cell.length_c   1.000
_cell.angle_alpha   90.00
_cell.angle_beta   90.00
_cell.angle_gamma   90.00
#
_symmetry.space_group_name_H-M   'P 1'
#
loop_
_entity.id
_entity.type
_entity.pdbx_description
1 polymer ?
#
loop_
_entity_poly.entity_id
_entity_poly.type
_entity_poly.pdbx_seq_one_letter_code
_entity_poly.pdbx_strand_id
1 'polypeptide(L)'
;EDVDVDQLADLVQNQILPSDPTENNIFSPLIQAFGNENGEAWYGGDLVPSRLQDLPAAEQYDESTDSFSIWLGDLLNVSPYKINYVLDQYSGVIGDLALPYLTKEAETSGIIAPLKDKFTTNSTLNNQNASDFYDLKDELQKQSNSSKATDEDKLKYKYINYINSQTSELYKQKREVQNSSLSDKDKMSKIEEIQSQINDLTETGINNYENVETFENYGKVANVEFYLNSENEWERVKEEEQEELDKLKLDVEDKNTYFDLKEKSSVITSDKTKESTKKHNEIANLMLKANLKDDQLAYLYSKYYSSEETLEDMMTLKIPIKEYIKLDSQEFTTDYDSNGKAITNSKKNKIINYVNSLNLSIPQKAILIKSQYSSYDSYNKQIVNYVNSQNLSRFDKATLLKGIGFDDYNSYIVQEVNSRNISAKEKEEILDDLGFRIVNGRVYW
;
A
#
# COMPACT_ATOMS: atom_id res chain seq x y z
N GLU A 1 51.85 27.14 1.43
CA GLU A 1 52.56 25.87 1.52
C GLU A 1 52.03 25.03 0.39
N ASP A 2 52.87 24.78 -0.61
CA ASP A 2 52.52 23.92 -1.74
C ASP A 2 52.42 22.48 -1.23
N VAL A 3 51.32 21.80 -1.57
CA VAL A 3 51.11 20.39 -1.26
C VAL A 3 52.09 19.59 -2.12
N ASP A 4 52.98 18.86 -1.48
CA ASP A 4 53.99 18.07 -2.15
C ASP A 4 53.35 16.78 -2.71
N VAL A 5 53.22 16.70 -4.03
CA VAL A 5 52.65 15.55 -4.76
C VAL A 5 53.43 14.27 -4.44
N ASP A 6 54.72 14.41 -4.10
CA ASP A 6 55.59 13.31 -3.70
C ASP A 6 55.15 12.70 -2.36
N GLN A 7 54.53 13.46 -1.45
CA GLN A 7 53.99 12.91 -0.20
C GLN A 7 52.70 12.11 -0.39
N LEU A 8 51.88 12.46 -1.39
CA LEU A 8 50.68 11.71 -1.73
C LEU A 8 51.03 10.39 -2.44
N ALA A 9 52.02 10.44 -3.33
CA ALA A 9 52.58 9.26 -3.98
C ALA A 9 53.31 8.34 -2.98
N ASP A 10 54.07 8.90 -2.03
CA ASP A 10 54.75 8.15 -0.97
C ASP A 10 53.75 7.49 0.01
N LEU A 11 52.61 8.11 0.29
CA LEU A 11 51.54 7.52 1.10
C LEU A 11 50.97 6.26 0.42
N VAL A 12 50.78 6.30 -0.90
CA VAL A 12 50.28 5.18 -1.71
C VAL A 12 51.35 4.08 -1.84
N GLN A 13 52.62 4.44 -2.03
CA GLN A 13 53.72 3.48 -2.20
C GLN A 13 54.16 2.80 -0.90
N ASN A 14 54.26 3.54 0.22
CA ASN A 14 54.95 3.04 1.41
C ASN A 14 54.03 2.48 2.50
N GLN A 15 52.69 2.61 2.39
CA GLN A 15 51.77 2.15 3.44
C GLN A 15 50.59 1.29 2.95
N ILE A 16 50.33 1.18 1.64
CA ILE A 16 49.08 0.58 1.13
C ILE A 16 49.28 -0.69 0.29
N LEU A 17 50.49 -1.08 -0.14
CA LEU A 17 50.67 -2.29 -0.96
C LEU A 17 50.54 -3.57 -0.12
N PRO A 18 49.49 -4.42 -0.29
CA PRO A 18 49.62 -5.83 0.02
C PRO A 18 50.53 -6.45 -1.03
N SER A 19 51.19 -7.54 -0.68
CA SER A 19 52.15 -8.26 -1.53
C SER A 19 51.56 -8.87 -2.82
N ASP A 20 50.30 -8.62 -3.18
CA ASP A 20 49.69 -9.09 -4.44
C ASP A 20 48.58 -8.13 -4.95
N PRO A 21 48.73 -7.50 -6.14
CA PRO A 21 47.77 -6.56 -6.73
C PRO A 21 46.57 -7.22 -7.43
N THR A 22 46.40 -8.54 -7.35
CA THR A 22 45.38 -9.29 -8.09
C THR A 22 44.13 -9.66 -7.29
N GLU A 23 44.07 -9.36 -6.00
CA GLU A 23 42.87 -9.60 -5.17
C GLU A 23 41.99 -8.34 -5.08
N ASN A 24 40.74 -8.44 -5.54
CA ASN A 24 39.71 -7.40 -5.44
C ASN A 24 39.53 -6.96 -3.97
N ASN A 25 40.13 -5.83 -3.60
CA ASN A 25 40.03 -5.27 -2.25
C ASN A 25 39.42 -3.85 -2.29
N ILE A 26 39.01 -3.35 -1.14
CA ILE A 26 38.30 -2.06 -0.99
C ILE A 26 39.13 -0.83 -1.43
N PHE A 27 40.42 -1.01 -1.68
CA PHE A 27 41.36 0.03 -2.12
C PHE A 27 41.69 -0.05 -3.61
N SER A 28 41.20 -1.08 -4.32
CA SER A 28 41.47 -1.27 -5.74
C SER A 28 41.15 -0.04 -6.59
N PRO A 29 40.04 0.70 -6.41
CA PRO A 29 39.78 1.92 -7.19
C PRO A 29 40.82 3.04 -6.97
N LEU A 30 41.31 3.20 -5.74
CA LEU A 30 42.35 4.19 -5.41
C LEU A 30 43.71 3.77 -6.00
N ILE A 31 44.06 2.49 -5.88
CA ILE A 31 45.30 1.95 -6.47
C ILE A 31 45.25 2.03 -8.00
N GLN A 32 44.10 1.74 -8.59
CA GLN A 32 43.86 1.89 -10.03
C GLN A 32 43.99 3.34 -10.47
N ALA A 33 43.41 4.29 -9.74
CA ALA A 33 43.49 5.69 -10.10
C ALA A 33 44.89 6.30 -9.91
N PHE A 34 45.54 6.00 -8.78
CA PHE A 34 46.72 6.72 -8.31
C PHE A 34 48.00 5.87 -8.24
N GLY A 35 47.92 4.56 -8.46
CA GLY A 35 49.08 3.66 -8.37
C GLY A 35 50.09 3.80 -9.52
N ASN A 36 49.71 4.49 -10.61
CA ASN A 36 50.63 4.87 -11.69
C ASN A 36 50.25 6.25 -12.26
N GLU A 37 51.14 6.81 -13.10
CA GLU A 37 51.06 8.19 -13.61
C GLU A 37 49.73 8.50 -14.32
N ASN A 38 49.19 7.56 -15.10
CA ASN A 38 47.93 7.74 -15.85
C ASN A 38 46.72 7.06 -15.22
N GLY A 39 46.91 6.33 -14.12
CA GLY A 39 45.95 5.36 -13.61
C GLY A 39 45.70 4.19 -14.59
N GLU A 40 45.14 3.10 -14.10
CA GLU A 40 44.72 1.95 -14.89
C GLU A 40 43.25 1.65 -14.60
N ALA A 41 42.40 1.72 -15.62
CA ALA A 41 40.97 1.45 -15.45
C ALA A 41 40.72 -0.02 -15.11
N TRP A 42 39.64 -0.33 -14.39
CA TRP A 42 39.30 -1.70 -13.97
C TRP A 42 39.08 -2.66 -15.14
N TYR A 43 38.75 -2.13 -16.32
CA TYR A 43 38.60 -2.88 -17.58
C TYR A 43 39.89 -2.96 -18.41
N GLY A 44 41.01 -2.44 -17.89
CA GLY A 44 42.33 -2.43 -18.52
C GLY A 44 42.60 -1.20 -19.39
N GLY A 45 43.86 -0.75 -19.39
CA GLY A 45 44.33 0.43 -20.12
C GLY A 45 44.36 1.70 -19.27
N ASP A 46 45.01 2.75 -19.80
CA ASP A 46 45.20 4.01 -19.09
C ASP A 46 43.85 4.64 -18.72
N LEU A 47 43.73 5.01 -17.43
CA LEU A 47 42.53 5.66 -16.92
C LEU A 47 42.38 7.08 -17.47
N VAL A 48 43.46 7.87 -17.44
CA VAL A 48 43.53 9.18 -18.08
C VAL A 48 43.70 8.97 -19.59
N PRO A 49 42.76 9.43 -20.42
CA PRO A 49 42.85 9.27 -21.87
C PRO A 49 44.11 9.90 -22.45
N SER A 50 44.74 9.27 -23.44
CA SER A 50 46.03 9.74 -24.02
C SER A 50 46.04 11.20 -24.47
N ARG A 51 44.90 11.73 -24.91
CA ARG A 51 44.77 13.16 -25.31
C ARG A 51 44.90 14.15 -24.14
N LEU A 52 44.73 13.68 -22.91
CA LEU A 52 44.82 14.48 -21.68
C LEU A 52 46.15 14.25 -20.95
N GLN A 53 46.91 13.20 -21.28
CA GLN A 53 48.14 12.85 -20.58
C GLN A 53 49.25 13.91 -20.73
N ASP A 54 49.24 14.67 -21.85
CA ASP A 54 50.17 15.78 -22.08
C ASP A 54 49.81 17.07 -21.32
N LEU A 55 48.68 17.08 -20.58
CA LEU A 55 48.24 18.21 -19.78
C LEU A 55 48.75 18.13 -18.34
N PRO A 56 48.94 19.28 -17.66
CA PRO A 56 49.16 19.32 -16.22
C PRO A 56 48.09 18.54 -15.47
N ALA A 57 48.45 17.87 -14.37
CA ALA A 57 47.55 16.95 -13.64
C ALA A 57 46.18 17.57 -13.35
N ALA A 58 46.11 18.77 -12.77
CA ALA A 58 44.85 19.48 -12.50
C ALA A 58 43.98 19.74 -13.74
N GLU A 59 44.61 19.83 -14.93
CA GLU A 59 43.95 20.11 -16.21
C GLU A 59 43.52 18.83 -16.97
N GLN A 60 43.79 17.64 -16.41
CA GLN A 60 43.42 16.36 -17.02
C GLN A 60 41.93 16.05 -16.84
N TYR A 61 41.08 16.81 -17.51
CA TYR A 61 39.62 16.65 -17.50
C TYR A 61 39.01 16.98 -18.86
N ASP A 62 37.75 16.59 -19.04
CA ASP A 62 36.96 16.90 -20.22
C ASP A 62 35.49 17.18 -19.86
N GLU A 63 34.64 17.31 -20.86
CA GLU A 63 33.21 17.53 -20.67
C GLU A 63 32.46 16.41 -19.91
N SER A 64 33.06 15.22 -19.77
CA SER A 64 32.50 14.09 -19.02
C SER A 64 32.95 14.06 -17.55
N THR A 65 33.93 14.87 -17.20
CA THR A 65 34.47 14.93 -15.83
C THR A 65 33.63 15.88 -14.97
N ASP A 66 33.21 15.41 -13.79
CA ASP A 66 32.30 16.19 -12.95
C ASP A 66 32.97 17.45 -12.36
N SER A 67 32.18 18.50 -12.15
CA SER A 67 32.68 19.80 -11.68
C SER A 67 33.27 19.77 -10.27
N PHE A 68 32.89 18.79 -9.43
CA PHE A 68 33.45 18.59 -8.11
C PHE A 68 34.82 17.89 -8.19
N SER A 69 34.98 16.92 -9.09
CA SER A 69 36.29 16.34 -9.42
C SER A 69 37.23 17.36 -10.01
N ILE A 70 36.75 18.27 -10.88
CA ILE A 70 37.55 19.39 -11.41
C ILE A 70 38.01 20.31 -10.28
N TRP A 71 37.07 20.71 -9.41
CA TRP A 71 37.39 21.54 -8.24
C TRP A 71 38.41 20.88 -7.29
N LEU A 72 38.28 19.59 -7.04
CA LEU A 72 39.24 18.83 -6.22
C LEU A 72 40.59 18.67 -6.90
N GLY A 73 40.61 18.43 -8.22
CA GLY A 73 41.85 18.29 -8.97
C GLY A 73 42.64 19.59 -9.03
N ASP A 74 41.96 20.73 -9.19
CA ASP A 74 42.57 22.06 -9.08
C ASP A 74 43.10 22.33 -7.67
N LEU A 75 42.34 21.95 -6.64
CA LEU A 75 42.70 22.17 -5.24
C LEU A 75 43.90 21.31 -4.79
N LEU A 76 43.96 20.06 -5.24
CA LEU A 76 44.94 19.07 -4.82
C LEU A 76 46.08 18.89 -5.84
N ASN A 77 46.00 19.59 -6.97
CA ASN A 77 46.89 19.45 -8.12
C ASN A 77 47.00 18.00 -8.63
N VAL A 78 45.86 17.30 -8.71
CA VAL A 78 45.76 15.92 -9.22
C VAL A 78 44.74 15.83 -10.35
N SER A 79 44.79 14.78 -11.15
CA SER A 79 43.84 14.55 -12.26
C SER A 79 42.39 14.50 -11.79
N PRO A 80 41.53 15.42 -12.24
CA PRO A 80 40.09 15.31 -12.02
C PRO A 80 39.53 14.01 -12.59
N TYR A 81 40.06 13.49 -13.70
CA TYR A 81 39.65 12.19 -14.27
C TYR A 81 39.85 11.04 -13.27
N LYS A 82 40.94 11.07 -12.50
CA LYS A 82 41.25 10.06 -11.47
C LYS A 82 40.32 10.19 -10.26
N ILE A 83 40.03 11.42 -9.83
CA ILE A 83 39.07 11.68 -8.76
C ILE A 83 37.67 11.20 -9.16
N ASN A 84 37.24 11.57 -10.37
CA ASN A 84 35.96 11.20 -10.95
C ASN A 84 35.80 9.67 -10.98
N TYR A 85 36.83 8.96 -11.45
CA TYR A 85 36.86 7.50 -11.45
C TYR A 85 36.71 6.87 -10.06
N VAL A 86 37.43 7.39 -9.07
CA VAL A 86 37.36 6.88 -7.69
C VAL A 86 35.96 7.09 -7.11
N LEU A 87 35.37 8.27 -7.33
CA LEU A 87 34.02 8.58 -6.90
C LEU A 87 32.99 7.68 -7.60
N ASP A 88 33.13 7.46 -8.91
CA ASP A 88 32.27 6.58 -9.69
C ASP A 88 32.35 5.12 -9.19
N GLN A 89 33.55 4.59 -8.92
CA GLN A 89 33.72 3.23 -8.42
C GLN A 89 33.17 3.03 -7.00
N TYR A 90 33.31 4.03 -6.12
CA TYR A 90 32.74 3.96 -4.76
C TYR A 90 31.23 4.20 -4.72
N SER A 91 30.68 4.91 -5.71
CA SER A 91 29.22 5.09 -5.87
C SER A 91 28.48 3.80 -6.30
N GLY A 92 29.22 2.80 -6.79
CA GLY A 92 28.68 1.59 -7.39
C GLY A 92 28.17 0.54 -6.40
N VAL A 93 28.93 0.18 -5.35
CA VAL A 93 28.57 -0.92 -4.42
C VAL A 93 29.13 -0.76 -2.99
N ILE A 94 30.04 0.19 -2.68
CA ILE A 94 30.83 0.13 -1.44
C ILE A 94 31.05 1.53 -0.84
N GLY A 95 29.97 2.17 -0.35
CA GLY A 95 30.08 3.40 0.44
C GLY A 95 30.54 3.16 1.88
N ASP A 96 30.23 2.01 2.47
CA ASP A 96 30.22 1.87 3.93
C ASP A 96 31.44 1.18 4.54
N LEU A 97 32.22 0.46 3.74
CA LEU A 97 33.39 -0.28 4.23
C LEU A 97 34.69 0.52 4.13
N ALA A 98 34.80 1.43 3.15
CA ALA A 98 36.03 2.15 2.87
C ALA A 98 36.23 3.36 3.80
N LEU A 99 35.17 4.13 4.07
CA LEU A 99 35.25 5.38 4.84
C LEU A 99 35.83 5.22 6.26
N PRO A 100 35.45 4.20 7.06
CA PRO A 100 36.03 3.99 8.40
C PRO A 100 37.51 3.55 8.39
N TYR A 101 37.95 2.88 7.32
CA TYR A 101 39.34 2.44 7.16
C TYR A 101 40.23 3.58 6.63
N LEU A 102 39.74 4.33 5.63
CA LEU A 102 40.38 5.54 5.11
C LEU A 102 40.50 6.62 6.19
N THR A 103 39.54 6.73 7.12
CA THR A 103 39.56 7.72 8.20
C THR A 103 40.47 7.35 9.37
N LYS A 104 40.75 6.06 9.61
CA LYS A 104 41.75 5.61 10.61
C LYS A 104 43.19 5.82 10.15
N GLU A 105 43.47 5.67 8.86
CA GLU A 105 44.80 5.97 8.29
C GLU A 105 45.00 7.47 8.00
N ALA A 106 43.92 8.24 7.83
CA ALA A 106 43.93 9.68 7.61
C ALA A 106 44.20 10.53 8.88
N GLU A 107 44.15 9.97 10.10
CA GLU A 107 44.61 10.68 11.31
C GLU A 107 46.10 11.06 11.24
N THR A 108 46.85 10.39 10.37
CA THR A 108 48.31 10.54 10.20
C THR A 108 48.72 11.55 9.12
N SER A 109 47.85 11.87 8.16
CA SER A 109 48.22 12.61 6.94
C SER A 109 47.17 13.67 6.60
N GLY A 110 47.38 14.91 7.06
CA GLY A 110 46.43 16.04 7.02
C GLY A 110 45.94 16.52 5.63
N ILE A 111 46.24 15.79 4.56
CA ILE A 111 45.90 16.12 3.16
C ILE A 111 44.48 15.66 2.78
N ILE A 112 43.91 14.67 3.49
CA ILE A 112 42.60 14.04 3.17
C ILE A 112 41.47 14.55 4.09
N ALA A 113 41.77 15.42 5.06
CA ALA A 113 40.78 15.99 5.98
C ALA A 113 39.60 16.73 5.32
N PRO A 114 39.75 17.47 4.19
CA PRO A 114 38.62 18.11 3.51
C PRO A 114 37.61 17.12 2.90
N LEU A 115 38.06 15.90 2.56
CA LEU A 115 37.20 14.81 2.08
C LEU A 115 36.37 14.22 3.23
N LYS A 116 36.97 14.07 4.43
CA LYS A 116 36.22 13.74 5.66
C LYS A 116 35.17 14.80 5.95
N ASP A 117 35.57 16.09 5.94
CA ASP A 117 34.72 17.28 5.82
C ASP A 117 33.45 16.99 5.01
N LYS A 118 33.55 16.90 3.69
CA LYS A 118 32.39 16.83 2.80
C LYS A 118 31.63 15.48 2.79
N PHE A 119 32.30 14.34 3.01
CA PHE A 119 31.63 13.04 3.07
C PHE A 119 30.93 12.78 4.42
N THR A 120 31.50 13.25 5.53
CA THR A 120 30.85 13.14 6.84
C THR A 120 29.84 14.26 7.10
N THR A 121 29.96 15.42 6.42
CA THR A 121 28.95 16.49 6.47
C THR A 121 27.81 16.34 5.46
N ASN A 122 27.94 15.50 4.42
CA ASN A 122 26.78 15.07 3.66
C ASN A 122 26.08 13.93 4.41
N SER A 123 25.32 14.29 5.45
CA SER A 123 24.56 13.36 6.30
C SER A 123 23.68 12.40 5.50
N THR A 124 23.29 12.78 4.29
CA THR A 124 22.54 11.96 3.32
C THR A 124 23.29 10.72 2.84
N LEU A 125 24.63 10.72 2.84
CA LEU A 125 25.46 9.59 2.38
C LEU A 125 26.02 8.74 3.54
N ASN A 126 25.79 9.12 4.80
CA ASN A 126 26.20 8.33 5.97
C ASN A 126 25.20 7.19 6.22
N ASN A 127 25.66 5.93 6.16
CA ASN A 127 24.81 4.73 6.24
C ASN A 127 24.71 4.09 7.64
N GLN A 128 25.08 4.81 8.72
CA GLN A 128 25.02 4.26 10.09
C GLN A 128 23.60 3.76 10.43
N ASN A 129 22.57 4.50 10.01
CA ASN A 129 21.17 4.13 10.24
C ASN A 129 20.76 2.81 9.55
N ALA A 130 21.34 2.46 8.40
CA ALA A 130 20.96 1.21 7.72
C ALA A 130 21.57 -0.03 8.38
N SER A 131 22.82 0.03 8.85
CA SER A 131 23.43 -1.10 9.57
C SER A 131 22.64 -1.39 10.85
N ASP A 132 22.38 -0.35 11.64
CA ASP A 132 21.60 -0.45 12.88
C ASP A 132 20.18 -0.97 12.61
N PHE A 133 19.57 -0.56 11.48
CA PHE A 133 18.27 -1.06 11.04
C PHE A 133 18.27 -2.55 10.73
N TYR A 134 19.29 -3.06 10.03
CA TYR A 134 19.40 -4.49 9.71
C TYR A 134 19.70 -5.33 10.95
N ASP A 135 20.54 -4.84 11.86
CA ASP A 135 20.80 -5.48 13.14
C ASP A 135 19.52 -5.57 13.99
N LEU A 136 18.75 -4.47 14.07
CA LEU A 136 17.44 -4.42 14.73
C LEU A 136 16.45 -5.42 14.10
N LYS A 137 16.38 -5.46 12.76
CA LYS A 137 15.52 -6.40 12.04
C LYS A 137 15.84 -7.85 12.40
N ASP A 138 17.11 -8.21 12.41
CA ASP A 138 17.58 -9.56 12.72
C ASP A 138 17.32 -9.92 14.19
N GLU A 139 17.46 -8.96 15.10
CA GLU A 139 17.09 -9.12 16.50
C GLU A 139 15.59 -9.38 16.64
N LEU A 140 14.74 -8.52 16.06
CA LEU A 140 13.29 -8.65 16.13
C LEU A 140 12.79 -9.94 15.46
N GLN A 141 13.44 -10.39 14.39
CA GLN A 141 13.12 -11.68 13.76
C GLN A 141 13.37 -12.85 14.72
N LYS A 142 14.50 -12.83 15.44
CA LYS A 142 14.81 -13.87 16.43
C LYS A 142 13.79 -13.85 17.56
N GLN A 143 13.41 -12.67 18.03
CA GLN A 143 12.39 -12.49 19.06
C GLN A 143 11.02 -13.00 18.58
N SER A 144 10.57 -12.64 17.38
CA SER A 144 9.28 -13.07 16.82
C SER A 144 9.18 -14.57 16.56
N ASN A 145 10.31 -15.23 16.28
CA ASN A 145 10.38 -16.69 16.05
C ASN A 145 10.45 -17.49 17.35
N SER A 146 10.58 -16.84 18.50
CA SER A 146 10.57 -17.49 19.80
C SER A 146 9.22 -18.16 20.07
N SER A 147 9.22 -19.35 20.69
CA SER A 147 7.99 -19.99 21.16
C SER A 147 7.27 -19.22 22.26
N LYS A 148 7.91 -18.18 22.82
CA LYS A 148 7.35 -17.25 23.81
C LYS A 148 7.03 -15.88 23.22
N ALA A 149 7.11 -15.71 21.91
CA ALA A 149 6.85 -14.43 21.25
C ALA A 149 5.43 -13.95 21.56
N THR A 150 5.33 -12.71 22.00
CA THR A 150 4.07 -11.99 22.17
C THR A 150 3.58 -11.45 20.82
N ASP A 151 2.32 -11.01 20.75
CA ASP A 151 1.82 -10.32 19.55
C ASP A 151 2.55 -9.00 19.30
N GLU A 152 2.98 -8.33 20.36
CA GLU A 152 3.83 -7.14 20.27
C GLU A 152 5.16 -7.46 19.56
N ASP A 153 5.86 -8.53 19.95
CA ASP A 153 7.11 -8.95 19.30
C ASP A 153 6.92 -9.25 17.80
N LYS A 154 5.82 -9.93 17.46
CA LYS A 154 5.46 -10.25 16.07
C LYS A 154 5.16 -8.99 15.27
N LEU A 155 4.41 -8.05 15.85
CA LEU A 155 4.04 -6.79 15.20
C LEU A 155 5.26 -5.89 14.95
N LYS A 156 6.17 -5.77 15.92
CA LYS A 156 7.45 -5.06 15.77
C LYS A 156 8.24 -5.59 14.58
N TYR A 157 8.40 -6.91 14.48
CA TYR A 157 9.07 -7.54 13.35
C TYR A 157 8.34 -7.31 12.03
N LYS A 158 7.00 -7.43 11.99
CA LYS A 158 6.19 -7.20 10.77
C LYS A 158 6.32 -5.75 10.28
N TYR A 159 6.34 -4.78 11.20
CA TYR A 159 6.59 -3.37 10.89
C TYR A 159 7.98 -3.14 10.29
N ILE A 160 9.04 -3.60 10.96
CA ILE A 160 10.41 -3.45 10.44
C ILE A 160 10.58 -4.20 9.12
N ASN A 161 9.95 -5.35 8.94
CA ASN A 161 9.98 -6.07 7.66
C ASN A 161 9.25 -5.31 6.53
N TYR A 162 8.17 -4.57 6.84
CA TYR A 162 7.53 -3.67 5.90
C TYR A 162 8.47 -2.53 5.49
N ILE A 163 9.10 -1.85 6.46
CA ILE A 163 10.10 -0.80 6.21
C ILE A 163 11.25 -1.33 5.35
N ASN A 164 11.73 -2.55 5.62
CA ASN A 164 12.76 -3.22 4.83
C ASN A 164 12.30 -3.47 3.38
N SER A 165 11.04 -3.84 3.16
CA SER A 165 10.48 -4.03 1.82
C SER A 165 10.47 -2.72 1.03
N GLN A 166 10.04 -1.62 1.65
CA GLN A 166 10.05 -0.28 1.04
C GLN A 166 11.49 0.16 0.72
N THR A 167 12.42 -0.05 1.66
CA THR A 167 13.84 0.25 1.48
C THR A 167 14.46 -0.55 0.32
N SER A 168 14.10 -1.82 0.20
CA SER A 168 14.56 -2.70 -0.88
C SER A 168 14.09 -2.22 -2.26
N GLU A 169 12.91 -1.62 -2.35
CA GLU A 169 12.39 -1.03 -3.59
C GLU A 169 13.16 0.23 -3.98
N LEU A 170 13.47 1.10 -3.01
CA LEU A 170 14.34 2.27 -3.23
C LEU A 170 15.74 1.85 -3.73
N TYR A 171 16.32 0.79 -3.16
CA TYR A 171 17.57 0.24 -3.69
C TYR A 171 17.46 -0.30 -5.13
N LYS A 172 16.29 -0.81 -5.56
CA LYS A 172 16.07 -1.18 -6.97
C LYS A 172 16.03 0.07 -7.85
N GLN A 173 15.28 1.09 -7.44
CA GLN A 173 15.22 2.37 -8.17
C GLN A 173 16.61 3.01 -8.31
N LYS A 174 17.42 2.97 -7.24
CA LYS A 174 18.82 3.42 -7.27
C LYS A 174 19.62 2.70 -8.38
N ARG A 175 19.49 1.38 -8.48
CA ARG A 175 20.12 0.57 -9.55
C ARG A 175 19.59 0.88 -10.94
N GLU A 176 18.30 1.16 -11.08
CA GLU A 176 17.70 1.54 -12.37
C GLU A 176 18.22 2.90 -12.85
N VAL A 177 18.35 3.87 -11.94
CA VAL A 177 18.95 5.18 -12.23
C VAL A 177 20.41 5.02 -12.67
N GLN A 178 21.21 4.22 -11.95
CA GLN A 178 22.61 3.95 -12.30
C GLN A 178 22.76 3.40 -13.73
N ASN A 179 21.87 2.48 -14.12
CA ASN A 179 21.88 1.83 -15.44
C ASN A 179 21.16 2.63 -16.55
N SER A 180 20.63 3.82 -16.24
CA SER A 180 19.90 4.64 -17.20
C SER A 180 20.83 5.39 -18.17
N SER A 181 20.24 5.94 -19.24
CA SER A 181 20.94 6.80 -20.21
C SER A 181 21.01 8.28 -19.79
N LEU A 182 20.75 8.59 -18.51
CA LEU A 182 20.83 9.95 -17.98
C LEU A 182 22.29 10.44 -17.96
N SER A 183 22.48 11.76 -17.87
CA SER A 183 23.82 12.32 -17.62
C SER A 183 24.30 11.93 -16.22
N ASP A 184 25.61 11.82 -16.02
CA ASP A 184 26.16 11.38 -14.73
C ASP A 184 25.81 12.35 -13.58
N LYS A 185 25.71 13.64 -13.88
CA LYS A 185 25.20 14.66 -12.95
C LYS A 185 23.74 14.40 -12.53
N ASP A 186 22.89 14.04 -13.49
CA ASP A 186 21.47 13.76 -13.20
C ASP A 186 21.29 12.43 -12.47
N LYS A 187 22.13 11.43 -12.77
CA LYS A 187 22.18 10.16 -12.03
C LYS A 187 22.56 10.42 -10.57
N MET A 188 23.64 11.18 -10.34
CA MET A 188 24.11 11.50 -9.00
C MET A 188 23.03 12.20 -8.18
N SER A 189 22.40 13.23 -8.74
CA SER A 189 21.32 13.97 -8.07
C SER A 189 20.15 13.07 -7.66
N LYS A 190 19.72 12.15 -8.55
CA LYS A 190 18.65 11.19 -8.25
C LYS A 190 19.06 10.12 -7.23
N ILE A 191 20.32 9.70 -7.28
CA ILE A 191 20.86 8.72 -6.33
C ILE A 191 20.92 9.32 -4.92
N GLU A 192 21.32 10.58 -4.78
CA GLU A 192 21.31 11.30 -3.50
C GLU A 192 19.88 11.43 -2.94
N GLU A 193 18.90 11.75 -3.78
CA GLU A 193 17.49 11.81 -3.38
C GLU A 193 16.99 10.45 -2.88
N ILE A 194 17.24 9.38 -3.63
CA ILE A 194 16.83 8.01 -3.23
C ILE A 194 17.55 7.59 -1.94
N GLN A 195 18.82 7.95 -1.77
CA GLN A 195 19.57 7.64 -0.54
C GLN A 195 19.00 8.40 0.67
N SER A 196 18.61 9.67 0.50
CA SER A 196 17.91 10.42 1.55
C SER A 196 16.64 9.70 1.99
N GLN A 197 15.83 9.24 1.03
CA GLN A 197 14.60 8.50 1.33
C GLN A 197 14.88 7.19 2.08
N ILE A 198 15.97 6.48 1.75
CA ILE A 198 16.40 5.27 2.48
C ILE A 198 16.78 5.61 3.92
N ASN A 199 17.56 6.67 4.14
CA ASN A 199 17.97 7.08 5.49
C ASN A 199 16.77 7.50 6.33
N ASP A 200 15.86 8.31 5.77
CA ASP A 200 14.65 8.76 6.44
C ASP A 200 13.75 7.57 6.81
N LEU A 201 13.61 6.61 5.90
CA LEU A 201 12.77 5.43 6.08
C LEU A 201 13.33 4.47 7.14
N THR A 202 14.64 4.21 7.12
CA THR A 202 15.32 3.36 8.12
C THR A 202 15.33 4.01 9.50
N GLU A 203 15.62 5.32 9.59
CA GLU A 203 15.55 6.10 10.82
C GLU A 203 14.11 6.12 11.38
N THR A 204 13.11 6.33 10.52
CA THR A 204 11.69 6.26 10.93
C THR A 204 11.35 4.88 11.49
N GLY A 205 11.85 3.80 10.87
CA GLY A 205 11.66 2.44 11.37
C GLY A 205 12.25 2.25 12.76
N ILE A 206 13.52 2.64 12.96
CA ILE A 206 14.23 2.53 14.24
C ILE A 206 13.56 3.37 15.34
N ASN A 207 13.09 4.57 15.02
CA ASN A 207 12.54 5.48 16.03
C ASN A 207 11.10 5.13 16.44
N ASN A 208 10.36 4.37 15.62
CA ASN A 208 8.93 4.17 15.83
C ASN A 208 8.48 2.72 16.04
N TYR A 209 9.36 1.73 15.92
CA TYR A 209 8.96 0.32 16.07
C TYR A 209 8.40 -0.01 17.47
N GLU A 210 8.79 0.74 18.51
CA GLU A 210 8.27 0.58 19.88
C GLU A 210 6.85 1.13 20.07
N ASN A 211 6.33 1.93 19.12
CA ASN A 211 5.01 2.54 19.21
C ASN A 211 3.91 1.54 18.82
N VAL A 212 3.71 0.51 19.66
CA VAL A 212 2.79 -0.58 19.40
C VAL A 212 1.48 -0.39 20.17
N GLU A 213 0.37 -0.52 19.44
CA GLU A 213 -0.98 -0.66 20.00
C GLU A 213 -1.51 -2.04 19.60
N THR A 214 -1.90 -2.87 20.57
CA THR A 214 -2.37 -4.23 20.32
C THR A 214 -3.78 -4.46 20.85
N PHE A 215 -4.59 -5.12 20.04
CA PHE A 215 -5.94 -5.60 20.32
C PHE A 215 -6.03 -7.07 19.91
N GLU A 216 -7.19 -7.69 20.12
CA GLU A 216 -7.37 -9.13 19.91
C GLU A 216 -7.12 -9.56 18.45
N ASN A 217 -7.66 -8.82 17.48
CA ASN A 217 -7.59 -9.13 16.05
C ASN A 217 -7.03 -7.97 15.21
N TYR A 218 -6.60 -6.89 15.86
CA TYR A 218 -6.08 -5.69 15.23
C TYR A 218 -4.86 -5.18 16.01
N GLY A 219 -3.90 -4.63 15.29
CA GLY A 219 -2.71 -4.05 15.88
C GLY A 219 -2.17 -2.94 15.02
N LYS A 220 -1.42 -2.04 15.62
CA LYS A 220 -0.79 -0.93 14.92
C LYS A 220 0.61 -0.72 15.45
N VAL A 221 1.55 -0.49 14.55
CA VAL A 221 2.90 -0.01 14.89
C VAL A 221 3.09 1.31 14.18
N ALA A 222 3.22 2.39 14.96
CA ALA A 222 3.26 3.75 14.45
C ALA A 222 2.01 4.09 13.62
N ASN A 223 2.15 4.20 12.29
CA ASN A 223 1.08 4.45 11.33
C ASN A 223 0.71 3.22 10.49
N VAL A 224 1.36 2.08 10.70
CA VAL A 224 1.14 0.85 9.93
C VAL A 224 0.20 -0.06 10.70
N GLU A 225 -0.87 -0.45 10.03
CA GLU A 225 -1.94 -1.25 10.61
C GLU A 225 -1.83 -2.72 10.22
N PHE A 226 -2.19 -3.59 11.14
CA PHE A 226 -2.13 -5.04 11.02
C PHE A 226 -3.42 -5.66 11.55
N TYR A 227 -3.77 -6.82 11.01
CA TYR A 227 -4.85 -7.65 11.52
C TYR A 227 -4.41 -9.10 11.66
N LEU A 228 -5.08 -9.82 12.53
CA LEU A 228 -4.85 -11.25 12.72
C LEU A 228 -5.68 -12.03 11.70
N ASN A 229 -5.03 -12.79 10.83
CA ASN A 229 -5.74 -13.59 9.82
C ASN A 229 -6.32 -14.88 10.42
N SER A 230 -7.10 -15.61 9.63
CA SER A 230 -7.70 -16.89 10.03
C SER A 230 -6.72 -17.99 10.48
N GLU A 231 -5.43 -17.88 10.16
CA GLU A 231 -4.36 -18.79 10.61
C GLU A 231 -3.70 -18.32 11.92
N ASN A 232 -4.20 -17.24 12.53
CA ASN A 232 -3.62 -16.54 13.67
C ASN A 232 -2.24 -15.93 13.38
N GLU A 233 -2.03 -15.47 12.15
CA GLU A 233 -0.84 -14.73 11.76
C GLU A 233 -1.16 -13.25 11.49
N TRP A 234 -0.29 -12.36 11.98
CA TRP A 234 -0.41 -10.93 11.72
C TRP A 234 -0.09 -10.61 10.26
N GLU A 235 -1.03 -9.97 9.58
CA GLU A 235 -0.92 -9.47 8.20
C GLU A 235 -1.11 -7.95 8.16
N ARG A 236 -0.39 -7.28 7.25
CA ARG A 236 -0.51 -5.83 7.07
C ARG A 236 -1.82 -5.50 6.37
N VAL A 237 -2.53 -4.50 6.86
CA VAL A 237 -3.65 -3.88 6.11
C VAL A 237 -3.08 -3.22 4.85
N LYS A 238 -3.59 -3.62 3.67
CA LYS A 238 -3.15 -3.06 2.39
C LYS A 238 -3.68 -1.63 2.24
N GLU A 239 -2.99 -0.80 1.46
CA GLU A 239 -3.37 0.60 1.22
C GLU A 239 -4.80 0.74 0.68
N GLU A 240 -5.19 -0.10 -0.30
CA GLU A 240 -6.55 -0.11 -0.84
C GLU A 240 -7.62 -0.36 0.23
N GLU A 241 -7.37 -1.31 1.13
CA GLU A 241 -8.29 -1.60 2.23
C GLU A 241 -8.26 -0.47 3.26
N GLN A 242 -7.10 0.12 3.54
CA GLN A 242 -6.98 1.24 4.47
C GLN A 242 -7.81 2.45 3.99
N GLU A 243 -7.77 2.76 2.69
CA GLU A 243 -8.61 3.82 2.09
C GLU A 243 -10.11 3.53 2.23
N GLU A 244 -10.53 2.27 2.11
CA GLU A 244 -11.92 1.88 2.33
C GLU A 244 -12.31 2.02 3.82
N LEU A 245 -11.46 1.57 4.74
CA LEU A 245 -11.71 1.67 6.19
C LEU A 245 -11.73 3.12 6.69
N ASP A 246 -10.91 4.00 6.11
CA ASP A 246 -10.88 5.42 6.44
C ASP A 246 -12.18 6.12 6.07
N LYS A 247 -12.82 5.72 4.95
CA LYS A 247 -14.15 6.24 4.56
C LYS A 247 -15.23 5.86 5.57
N LEU A 248 -15.10 4.69 6.20
CA LEU A 248 -16.02 4.18 7.23
C LEU A 248 -15.78 4.78 8.61
N LYS A 249 -14.67 5.53 8.80
CA LYS A 249 -14.31 6.18 10.06
C LYS A 249 -14.35 5.22 11.26
N LEU A 250 -13.85 4.01 11.04
CA LEU A 250 -13.75 3.00 12.08
C LEU A 250 -12.74 3.47 13.12
N ASP A 251 -13.17 3.54 14.39
CA ASP A 251 -12.22 3.65 15.49
C ASP A 251 -11.52 2.30 15.74
N VAL A 252 -10.63 2.26 16.72
CA VAL A 252 -9.78 1.09 16.93
C VAL A 252 -10.57 -0.14 17.41
N GLU A 253 -11.64 0.07 18.19
CA GLU A 253 -12.51 -1.03 18.65
C GLU A 253 -13.38 -1.54 17.50
N ASP A 254 -13.89 -0.62 16.66
CA ASP A 254 -14.61 -0.95 15.44
C ASP A 254 -13.70 -1.72 14.46
N LYS A 255 -12.42 -1.32 14.28
CA LYS A 255 -11.43 -2.04 13.43
C LYS A 255 -11.16 -3.45 13.95
N ASN A 256 -10.94 -3.60 15.26
CA ASN A 256 -10.77 -4.91 15.89
C ASN A 256 -11.96 -5.84 15.60
N THR A 257 -13.18 -5.32 15.71
CA THR A 257 -14.41 -6.06 15.40
C THR A 257 -14.55 -6.36 13.90
N TYR A 258 -14.24 -5.40 13.03
CA TYR A 258 -14.31 -5.55 11.58
C TYR A 258 -13.42 -6.69 11.09
N PHE A 259 -12.14 -6.71 11.49
CA PHE A 259 -11.20 -7.73 11.02
C PHE A 259 -11.54 -9.13 11.55
N ASP A 260 -11.99 -9.25 12.80
CA ASP A 260 -12.50 -10.52 13.35
C ASP A 260 -13.64 -11.08 12.49
N LEU A 261 -14.62 -10.24 12.15
CA LEU A 261 -15.76 -10.64 11.34
C LEU A 261 -15.38 -10.96 9.91
N LYS A 262 -14.47 -10.18 9.30
CA LYS A 262 -13.95 -10.40 7.96
C LYS A 262 -13.29 -11.77 7.84
N GLU A 263 -12.39 -12.10 8.77
CA GLU A 263 -11.66 -13.36 8.74
C GLU A 263 -12.57 -14.56 9.01
N LYS A 264 -13.44 -14.48 10.04
CA LYS A 264 -14.44 -15.52 10.31
C LYS A 264 -15.37 -15.74 9.11
N SER A 265 -15.83 -14.67 8.46
CA SER A 265 -16.72 -14.75 7.29
C SER A 265 -16.01 -15.34 6.07
N SER A 266 -14.73 -15.02 5.88
CA SER A 266 -13.88 -15.62 4.83
C SER A 266 -13.74 -17.14 5.01
N VAL A 267 -13.48 -17.60 6.24
CA VAL A 267 -13.41 -19.02 6.58
C VAL A 267 -14.74 -19.72 6.30
N ILE A 268 -15.86 -19.15 6.73
CA ILE A 268 -17.20 -19.72 6.48
C ILE A 268 -17.49 -19.80 4.97
N THR A 269 -17.13 -18.75 4.23
CA THR A 269 -17.36 -18.67 2.78
C THR A 269 -16.57 -19.75 2.03
N SER A 270 -15.32 -19.99 2.43
CA SER A 270 -14.43 -20.95 1.78
C SER A 270 -14.74 -22.43 2.09
N ASP A 271 -15.51 -22.73 3.14
CA ASP A 271 -15.88 -24.11 3.51
C ASP A 271 -16.75 -24.79 2.44
N LYS A 272 -16.15 -25.64 1.59
CA LYS A 272 -16.86 -26.33 0.49
C LYS A 272 -17.87 -27.37 0.95
N THR A 273 -17.84 -27.78 2.22
CA THR A 273 -18.73 -28.83 2.75
C THR A 273 -20.08 -28.27 3.21
N LYS A 274 -20.15 -26.96 3.45
CA LYS A 274 -21.32 -26.27 4.00
C LYS A 274 -22.22 -25.74 2.89
N GLU A 275 -23.53 -25.97 3.03
CA GLU A 275 -24.53 -25.43 2.11
C GLU A 275 -24.56 -23.90 2.15
N SER A 276 -24.83 -23.27 1.00
CA SER A 276 -24.84 -21.81 0.85
C SER A 276 -25.73 -21.10 1.89
N THR A 277 -26.95 -21.61 2.09
CA THR A 277 -27.89 -21.03 3.06
C THR A 277 -27.38 -21.12 4.51
N LYS A 278 -26.64 -22.18 4.85
CA LYS A 278 -26.04 -22.31 6.18
C LYS A 278 -24.90 -21.31 6.38
N LYS A 279 -24.06 -21.12 5.36
CA LYS A 279 -23.02 -20.08 5.37
C LYS A 279 -23.60 -18.69 5.57
N HIS A 280 -24.66 -18.39 4.82
CA HIS A 280 -25.35 -17.10 4.88
C HIS A 280 -25.88 -16.80 6.28
N ASN A 281 -26.58 -17.76 6.87
CA ASN A 281 -27.09 -17.64 8.23
C ASN A 281 -25.96 -17.48 9.27
N GLU A 282 -24.84 -18.18 9.12
CA GLU A 282 -23.74 -18.10 10.06
C GLU A 282 -23.05 -16.74 10.01
N ILE A 283 -22.76 -16.23 8.80
CA ILE A 283 -22.20 -14.89 8.59
C ILE A 283 -23.16 -13.82 9.10
N ALA A 284 -24.44 -13.90 8.76
CA ALA A 284 -25.46 -12.99 9.28
C ALA A 284 -25.50 -12.97 10.82
N ASN A 285 -25.44 -14.14 11.46
CA ASN A 285 -25.43 -14.24 12.92
C ASN A 285 -24.19 -13.62 13.57
N LEU A 286 -23.02 -13.65 12.91
CA LEU A 286 -21.83 -12.92 13.35
C LEU A 286 -22.09 -11.40 13.31
N MET A 287 -22.57 -10.89 12.17
CA MET A 287 -22.86 -9.46 11.97
C MET A 287 -23.92 -8.94 12.94
N LEU A 288 -24.97 -9.72 13.22
CA LEU A 288 -26.04 -9.30 14.13
C LEU A 288 -25.54 -9.09 15.56
N LYS A 289 -24.52 -9.83 15.99
CA LYS A 289 -23.90 -9.73 17.31
C LYS A 289 -22.85 -8.63 17.39
N ALA A 290 -22.30 -8.21 16.26
CA ALA A 290 -21.26 -7.19 16.20
C ALA A 290 -21.75 -5.83 16.72
N ASN A 291 -20.88 -5.12 17.43
CA ASN A 291 -21.16 -3.74 17.85
C ASN A 291 -20.60 -2.74 16.84
N LEU A 292 -21.11 -2.80 15.61
CA LEU A 292 -20.75 -1.89 14.52
C LEU A 292 -21.94 -0.98 14.19
N LYS A 293 -21.65 0.19 13.60
CA LYS A 293 -22.66 1.11 13.07
C LYS A 293 -23.27 0.55 11.77
N ASP A 294 -24.46 1.04 11.41
CA ASP A 294 -25.21 0.52 10.25
C ASP A 294 -24.43 0.63 8.92
N ASP A 295 -23.71 1.73 8.71
CA ASP A 295 -22.85 1.95 7.53
C ASP A 295 -21.67 0.97 7.47
N GLN A 296 -21.00 0.75 8.61
CA GLN A 296 -19.91 -0.20 8.75
C GLN A 296 -20.39 -1.66 8.53
N LEU A 297 -21.56 -2.00 9.09
CA LEU A 297 -22.22 -3.30 8.90
C LEU A 297 -22.65 -3.52 7.46
N ALA A 298 -23.25 -2.50 6.81
CA ALA A 298 -23.66 -2.56 5.42
C ALA A 298 -22.46 -2.84 4.53
N TYR A 299 -21.39 -2.07 4.70
CA TYR A 299 -20.15 -2.25 3.94
C TYR A 299 -19.59 -3.67 4.07
N LEU A 300 -19.46 -4.17 5.31
CA LEU A 300 -18.89 -5.50 5.52
C LEU A 300 -19.81 -6.60 4.99
N TYR A 301 -21.13 -6.46 5.16
CA TYR A 301 -22.10 -7.44 4.68
C TYR A 301 -22.10 -7.54 3.15
N SER A 302 -22.02 -6.40 2.43
CA SER A 302 -22.01 -6.35 0.95
C SER A 302 -20.87 -7.13 0.31
N LYS A 303 -19.74 -7.29 1.02
CA LYS A 303 -18.60 -8.10 0.55
C LYS A 303 -18.93 -9.60 0.48
N TYR A 304 -19.99 -10.07 1.15
CA TYR A 304 -20.37 -11.49 1.20
C TYR A 304 -21.79 -11.75 0.67
N TYR A 305 -22.75 -10.88 1.00
CA TYR A 305 -24.17 -11.03 0.68
C TYR A 305 -24.83 -9.68 0.44
N SER A 306 -25.90 -9.67 -0.36
CA SER A 306 -26.59 -8.46 -0.83
C SER A 306 -25.69 -7.56 -1.70
N SER A 307 -26.29 -6.67 -2.48
CA SER A 307 -25.53 -5.63 -3.20
C SER A 307 -25.31 -4.41 -2.30
N GLU A 308 -24.23 -3.67 -2.57
CA GLU A 308 -23.96 -2.37 -1.95
C GLU A 308 -25.13 -1.41 -2.16
N GLU A 309 -25.64 -1.31 -3.39
CA GLU A 309 -26.83 -0.50 -3.74
C GLU A 309 -28.05 -0.85 -2.86
N THR A 310 -28.36 -2.14 -2.66
CA THR A 310 -29.50 -2.53 -1.83
C THR A 310 -29.33 -2.07 -0.39
N LEU A 311 -28.10 -2.13 0.14
CA LEU A 311 -27.81 -1.74 1.51
C LEU A 311 -27.80 -0.22 1.67
N GLU A 312 -27.30 0.52 0.68
CA GLU A 312 -27.42 1.98 0.59
C GLU A 312 -28.88 2.44 0.56
N ASP A 313 -29.73 1.73 -0.19
CA ASP A 313 -31.18 1.96 -0.20
C ASP A 313 -31.79 1.75 1.19
N MET A 314 -31.41 0.66 1.88
CA MET A 314 -31.88 0.41 3.25
C MET A 314 -31.47 1.54 4.21
N MET A 315 -30.21 1.98 4.15
CA MET A 315 -29.72 3.10 4.96
C MET A 315 -30.44 4.41 4.65
N THR A 316 -30.65 4.71 3.36
CA THR A 316 -31.39 5.88 2.88
C THR A 316 -32.84 5.88 3.39
N LEU A 317 -33.45 4.70 3.44
CA LEU A 317 -34.80 4.48 3.98
C LEU A 317 -34.82 4.37 5.51
N LYS A 318 -33.68 4.55 6.17
CA LYS A 318 -33.49 4.46 7.62
C LYS A 318 -33.93 3.11 8.19
N ILE A 319 -33.88 2.06 7.37
CA ILE A 319 -34.12 0.68 7.78
C ILE A 319 -32.84 0.21 8.48
N PRO A 320 -32.88 -0.12 9.78
CA PRO A 320 -31.70 -0.60 10.48
C PRO A 320 -31.12 -1.82 9.78
N ILE A 321 -29.81 -1.82 9.53
CA ILE A 321 -29.17 -2.85 8.70
C ILE A 321 -29.25 -4.22 9.36
N LYS A 322 -29.22 -4.28 10.70
CA LYS A 322 -29.46 -5.52 11.42
C LYS A 322 -30.88 -6.10 11.22
N GLU A 323 -31.90 -5.27 11.05
CA GLU A 323 -33.25 -5.77 10.75
C GLU A 323 -33.36 -6.27 9.30
N TYR A 324 -32.64 -5.65 8.37
CA TYR A 324 -32.52 -6.15 7.00
C TYR A 324 -31.77 -7.49 6.93
N ILE A 325 -30.59 -7.59 7.56
CA ILE A 325 -29.78 -8.83 7.61
C ILE A 325 -30.60 -10.01 8.15
N LYS A 326 -31.40 -9.79 9.20
CA LYS A 326 -32.33 -10.80 9.75
C LYS A 326 -33.27 -11.37 8.68
N LEU A 327 -33.86 -10.50 7.85
CA LEU A 327 -34.75 -10.91 6.77
C LEU A 327 -33.97 -11.59 5.64
N ASP A 328 -32.89 -10.97 5.19
CA ASP A 328 -32.11 -11.40 4.04
C ASP A 328 -31.48 -12.78 4.25
N SER A 329 -31.02 -13.08 5.47
CA SER A 329 -30.43 -14.39 5.80
C SER A 329 -31.48 -15.51 6.00
N GLN A 330 -32.75 -15.15 6.18
CA GLN A 330 -33.80 -16.11 6.51
C GLN A 330 -34.32 -16.85 5.27
N GLU A 331 -34.28 -18.18 5.31
CA GLU A 331 -34.89 -18.98 4.27
C GLU A 331 -36.40 -19.14 4.50
N PHE A 332 -37.18 -18.90 3.44
CA PHE A 332 -38.63 -19.10 3.44
C PHE A 332 -39.03 -20.09 2.35
N THR A 333 -39.68 -21.17 2.77
CA THR A 333 -40.16 -22.25 1.89
C THR A 333 -41.68 -22.30 1.81
N THR A 334 -42.18 -22.82 0.69
CA THR A 334 -43.60 -23.10 0.48
C THR A 334 -44.02 -24.31 1.29
N ASP A 335 -45.15 -24.23 1.98
CA ASP A 335 -45.74 -25.39 2.67
C ASP A 335 -46.49 -26.27 1.68
N TYR A 336 -46.55 -27.57 1.98
CA TYR A 336 -47.29 -28.55 1.20
C TYR A 336 -48.34 -29.22 2.10
N ASP A 337 -49.53 -29.44 1.56
CA ASP A 337 -50.58 -30.18 2.26
C ASP A 337 -50.25 -31.68 2.36
N SER A 338 -51.12 -32.44 3.02
CA SER A 338 -50.96 -33.90 3.19
C SER A 338 -50.89 -34.68 1.87
N ASN A 339 -51.32 -34.08 0.76
CA ASN A 339 -51.30 -34.67 -0.57
C ASN A 339 -50.09 -34.20 -1.41
N GLY A 340 -49.18 -33.44 -0.82
CA GLY A 340 -48.02 -32.87 -1.51
C GLY A 340 -48.37 -31.68 -2.41
N LYS A 341 -49.55 -31.07 -2.28
CA LYS A 341 -49.93 -29.87 -3.03
C LYS A 341 -49.46 -28.62 -2.30
N ALA A 342 -48.79 -27.72 -3.03
CA ALA A 342 -48.35 -26.44 -2.49
C ALA A 342 -49.53 -25.62 -1.94
N ILE A 343 -49.38 -25.13 -0.71
CA ILE A 343 -50.34 -24.26 -0.05
C ILE A 343 -50.16 -22.84 -0.58
N THR A 344 -51.21 -22.33 -1.23
CA THR A 344 -51.22 -21.00 -1.84
C THR A 344 -50.81 -19.92 -0.85
N ASN A 345 -49.87 -19.05 -1.26
CA ASN A 345 -49.34 -17.93 -0.46
C ASN A 345 -48.66 -18.30 0.86
N SER A 346 -48.39 -19.58 1.16
CA SER A 346 -47.73 -19.99 2.41
C SER A 346 -46.38 -19.29 2.62
N LYS A 347 -45.49 -19.31 1.63
CA LYS A 347 -44.21 -18.61 1.67
C LYS A 347 -44.38 -17.09 1.86
N LYS A 348 -45.28 -16.47 1.09
CA LYS A 348 -45.60 -15.03 1.19
C LYS A 348 -46.07 -14.66 2.61
N ASN A 349 -46.95 -15.46 3.19
CA ASN A 349 -47.46 -15.24 4.54
C ASN A 349 -46.36 -15.39 5.60
N LYS A 350 -45.43 -16.35 5.44
CA LYS A 350 -44.27 -16.47 6.34
C LYS A 350 -43.39 -15.23 6.31
N ILE A 351 -43.10 -14.69 5.12
CA ILE A 351 -42.32 -13.45 4.96
C ILE A 351 -43.04 -12.27 5.61
N ILE A 352 -44.33 -12.08 5.34
CA ILE A 352 -45.13 -11.00 5.95
C ILE A 352 -45.11 -11.10 7.47
N ASN A 353 -45.31 -12.31 8.01
CA ASN A 353 -45.30 -12.54 9.46
C ASN A 353 -43.93 -12.26 10.08
N TYR A 354 -42.85 -12.65 9.40
CA TYR A 354 -41.49 -12.37 9.83
C TYR A 354 -41.18 -10.87 9.81
N VAL A 355 -41.45 -10.17 8.71
CA VAL A 355 -41.24 -8.72 8.63
C VAL A 355 -42.08 -7.97 9.67
N ASN A 356 -43.29 -8.45 9.96
CA ASN A 356 -44.13 -7.85 11.01
C ASN A 356 -43.55 -8.02 12.42
N SER A 357 -42.73 -9.04 12.68
CA SER A 357 -42.05 -9.22 13.98
C SER A 357 -40.80 -8.35 14.12
N LEU A 358 -40.25 -7.82 13.01
CA LEU A 358 -39.11 -6.90 13.03
C LEU A 358 -39.46 -5.56 13.68
N ASN A 359 -38.42 -4.94 14.26
CA ASN A 359 -38.55 -3.65 14.94
C ASN A 359 -38.49 -2.49 13.95
N LEU A 360 -39.55 -2.33 13.16
CA LEU A 360 -39.62 -1.39 12.04
C LEU A 360 -40.94 -0.61 12.05
N SER A 361 -40.92 0.59 11.46
CA SER A 361 -42.14 1.34 11.20
C SER A 361 -42.99 0.67 10.11
N ILE A 362 -44.29 0.99 10.05
CA ILE A 362 -45.22 0.47 9.04
C ILE A 362 -44.70 0.67 7.60
N PRO A 363 -44.26 1.86 7.15
CA PRO A 363 -43.75 2.03 5.79
C PRO A 363 -42.50 1.20 5.52
N GLN A 364 -41.60 1.05 6.50
CA GLN A 364 -40.39 0.22 6.36
C GLN A 364 -40.73 -1.27 6.22
N LYS A 365 -41.68 -1.78 7.01
CA LYS A 365 -42.20 -3.15 6.87
C LYS A 365 -42.80 -3.38 5.49
N ALA A 366 -43.62 -2.42 5.03
CA ALA A 366 -44.23 -2.51 3.71
C ALA A 366 -43.20 -2.51 2.58
N ILE A 367 -42.14 -1.70 2.70
CA ILE A 367 -41.00 -1.69 1.77
C ILE A 367 -40.34 -3.07 1.70
N LEU A 368 -39.96 -3.64 2.84
CA LEU A 368 -39.29 -4.95 2.87
C LEU A 368 -40.17 -6.08 2.31
N ILE A 369 -41.48 -6.03 2.55
CA ILE A 369 -42.41 -7.01 1.97
C ILE A 369 -42.50 -6.83 0.45
N LYS A 370 -42.58 -5.59 -0.03
CA LYS A 370 -42.73 -5.29 -1.46
C LYS A 370 -41.45 -5.59 -2.26
N SER A 371 -40.26 -5.34 -1.70
CA SER A 371 -39.01 -5.71 -2.35
C SER A 371 -38.87 -7.22 -2.56
N GLN A 372 -39.41 -8.03 -1.64
CA GLN A 372 -39.48 -9.49 -1.79
C GLN A 372 -40.62 -9.95 -2.70
N TYR A 373 -41.70 -9.16 -2.79
CA TYR A 373 -42.88 -9.45 -3.61
C TYR A 373 -43.44 -8.18 -4.22
N SER A 374 -42.99 -7.83 -5.43
CA SER A 374 -43.42 -6.60 -6.13
C SER A 374 -44.96 -6.49 -6.27
N SER A 375 -45.65 -7.63 -6.40
CA SER A 375 -47.12 -7.74 -6.40
C SER A 375 -47.82 -7.38 -5.07
N TYR A 376 -47.07 -7.07 -4.01
CA TYR A 376 -47.62 -6.58 -2.75
C TYR A 376 -47.98 -5.09 -2.88
N ASP A 377 -49.24 -4.83 -3.26
CA ASP A 377 -49.73 -3.45 -3.44
C ASP A 377 -50.35 -2.83 -2.19
N SER A 378 -50.46 -3.63 -1.13
CA SER A 378 -50.88 -3.11 0.16
C SER A 378 -49.84 -2.08 0.64
N TYR A 379 -50.32 -0.95 1.16
CA TYR A 379 -49.49 0.15 1.64
C TYR A 379 -48.68 0.91 0.57
N ASN A 380 -48.93 0.72 -0.73
CA ASN A 380 -48.22 1.45 -1.81
C ASN A 380 -48.18 2.96 -1.57
N LYS A 381 -49.32 3.56 -1.18
CA LYS A 381 -49.40 5.00 -0.87
C LYS A 381 -48.48 5.39 0.30
N GLN A 382 -48.42 4.58 1.34
CA GLN A 382 -47.57 4.80 2.51
C GLN A 382 -46.09 4.68 2.16
N ILE A 383 -45.72 3.69 1.32
CA ILE A 383 -44.36 3.54 0.81
C ILE A 383 -43.96 4.79 0.01
N VAL A 384 -44.76 5.17 -0.99
CA VAL A 384 -44.49 6.34 -1.84
C VAL A 384 -44.39 7.63 -1.00
N ASN A 385 -45.31 7.84 -0.06
CA ASN A 385 -45.25 9.00 0.83
C ASN A 385 -43.98 9.00 1.69
N TYR A 386 -43.56 7.83 2.18
CA TYR A 386 -42.34 7.69 2.99
C TYR A 386 -41.08 7.97 2.17
N VAL A 387 -40.98 7.44 0.95
CA VAL A 387 -39.86 7.76 0.04
C VAL A 387 -39.85 9.25 -0.30
N ASN A 388 -41.03 9.83 -0.59
CA ASN A 388 -41.14 11.25 -0.90
C ASN A 388 -40.75 12.17 0.25
N SER A 389 -40.85 11.70 1.49
CA SER A 389 -40.38 12.43 2.68
C SER A 389 -38.86 12.44 2.85
N GLN A 390 -38.13 11.53 2.19
CA GLN A 390 -36.67 11.50 2.29
C GLN A 390 -36.07 12.71 1.54
N ASN A 391 -34.93 13.17 2.04
CA ASN A 391 -34.19 14.30 1.46
C ASN A 391 -33.34 13.83 0.27
N LEU A 392 -34.02 13.48 -0.82
CA LEU A 392 -33.46 12.92 -2.04
C LEU A 392 -33.94 13.72 -3.26
N SER A 393 -33.17 13.67 -4.34
CA SER A 393 -33.61 14.25 -5.61
C SER A 393 -34.84 13.49 -6.14
N ARG A 394 -35.56 14.10 -7.08
CA ARG A 394 -36.69 13.43 -7.73
C ARG A 394 -36.25 12.18 -8.51
N PHE A 395 -35.05 12.21 -9.10
CA PHE A 395 -34.48 11.08 -9.80
C PHE A 395 -34.21 9.93 -8.83
N ASP A 396 -33.52 10.20 -7.72
CA ASP A 396 -33.15 9.16 -6.74
C ASP A 396 -34.39 8.56 -6.05
N LYS A 397 -35.43 9.36 -5.82
CA LYS A 397 -36.73 8.83 -5.33
C LYS A 397 -37.37 7.86 -6.33
N ALA A 398 -37.27 8.16 -7.62
CA ALA A 398 -37.83 7.32 -8.66
C ALA A 398 -37.05 6.01 -8.80
N THR A 399 -35.72 6.05 -8.79
CA THR A 399 -34.87 4.84 -8.82
C THR A 399 -35.08 3.98 -7.59
N LEU A 400 -35.16 4.58 -6.39
CA LEU A 400 -35.46 3.86 -5.16
C LEU A 400 -36.84 3.18 -5.21
N LEU A 401 -37.87 3.87 -5.70
CA LEU A 401 -39.20 3.28 -5.88
C LEU A 401 -39.20 2.15 -6.92
N LYS A 402 -38.43 2.28 -8.01
CA LYS A 402 -38.21 1.19 -8.96
C LYS A 402 -37.57 -0.02 -8.26
N GLY A 403 -36.50 0.18 -7.48
CA GLY A 403 -35.83 -0.88 -6.72
C GLY A 403 -36.75 -1.60 -5.73
N ILE A 404 -37.70 -0.88 -5.12
CA ILE A 404 -38.74 -1.46 -4.25
C ILE A 404 -39.79 -2.28 -5.04
N GLY A 405 -39.90 -2.07 -6.36
CA GLY A 405 -40.84 -2.77 -7.24
C GLY A 405 -42.01 -1.92 -7.74
N PHE A 406 -41.82 -0.61 -7.93
CA PHE A 406 -42.79 0.28 -8.58
C PHE A 406 -42.38 0.60 -10.03
N ASP A 407 -43.05 -0.03 -11.00
CA ASP A 407 -42.74 0.14 -12.42
C ASP A 407 -43.26 1.45 -13.02
N ASP A 408 -44.17 2.15 -12.34
CA ASP A 408 -44.76 3.41 -12.81
C ASP A 408 -43.71 4.52 -13.03
N TYR A 409 -42.52 4.39 -12.43
CA TYR A 409 -41.43 5.35 -12.52
C TYR A 409 -40.46 5.09 -13.68
N ASN A 410 -40.56 3.91 -14.33
CA ASN A 410 -39.60 3.47 -15.36
C ASN A 410 -39.52 4.46 -16.54
N SER A 411 -40.67 4.94 -17.01
CA SER A 411 -40.71 5.91 -18.12
C SER A 411 -40.04 7.24 -17.75
N TYR A 412 -40.22 7.72 -16.52
CA TYR A 412 -39.60 8.95 -16.04
C TYR A 412 -38.08 8.79 -15.93
N ILE A 413 -37.61 7.69 -15.32
CA ILE A 413 -36.18 7.40 -15.17
C ILE A 413 -35.47 7.40 -16.54
N VAL A 414 -36.05 6.68 -17.52
CA VAL A 414 -35.50 6.61 -18.88
C VAL A 414 -35.46 7.97 -19.56
N GLN A 415 -36.49 8.80 -19.39
CA GLN A 415 -36.51 10.16 -19.95
C GLN A 415 -35.43 11.05 -19.31
N GLU A 416 -35.30 11.01 -17.98
CA GLU A 416 -34.29 11.80 -17.27
C GLU A 416 -32.87 11.41 -17.67
N VAL A 417 -32.53 10.11 -17.73
CA VAL A 417 -31.21 9.65 -18.18
C VAL A 417 -30.94 10.09 -19.62
N ASN A 418 -31.93 9.95 -20.51
CA ASN A 418 -31.78 10.36 -21.90
C ASN A 418 -31.57 11.87 -22.08
N SER A 419 -32.08 12.69 -21.16
CA SER A 419 -31.92 14.14 -21.18
C SER A 419 -30.51 14.62 -20.75
N ARG A 420 -29.73 13.77 -20.07
CA ARG A 420 -28.39 14.12 -19.58
C ARG A 420 -27.43 14.38 -20.75
N ASN A 421 -26.55 15.38 -20.58
CA ASN A 421 -25.51 15.72 -21.55
C ASN A 421 -24.27 14.83 -21.38
N ILE A 422 -24.45 13.53 -21.60
CA ILE A 422 -23.43 12.48 -21.51
C ILE A 422 -23.52 11.58 -22.75
N SER A 423 -22.52 10.74 -22.98
CA SER A 423 -22.48 9.85 -24.14
C SER A 423 -23.61 8.82 -24.13
N ALA A 424 -23.95 8.26 -25.29
CA ALA A 424 -24.93 7.19 -25.39
C ALA A 424 -24.52 5.96 -24.57
N LYS A 425 -23.21 5.65 -24.54
CA LYS A 425 -22.67 4.53 -23.78
C LYS A 425 -22.88 4.72 -22.27
N GLU A 426 -22.57 5.91 -21.74
CA GLU A 426 -22.79 6.21 -20.32
C GLU A 426 -24.28 6.15 -19.95
N LYS A 427 -25.19 6.53 -20.87
CA LYS A 427 -26.65 6.39 -20.65
C LYS A 427 -27.06 4.92 -20.58
N GLU A 428 -26.50 4.09 -21.46
CA GLU A 428 -26.77 2.66 -21.46
C GLU A 428 -26.24 2.01 -20.17
N GLU A 429 -25.02 2.35 -19.73
CA GLU A 429 -24.45 1.87 -18.47
C GLU A 429 -25.35 2.24 -17.26
N ILE A 430 -25.77 3.51 -17.13
CA ILE A 430 -26.68 3.94 -16.04
C ILE A 430 -28.00 3.16 -16.04
N LEU A 431 -28.57 2.90 -17.23
CA LEU A 431 -29.84 2.20 -17.32
C LEU A 431 -29.68 0.69 -17.06
N ASP A 432 -28.59 0.09 -17.51
CA ASP A 432 -28.27 -1.32 -17.22
C ASP A 432 -28.07 -1.54 -15.71
N ASP A 433 -27.33 -0.63 -15.05
CA ASP A 433 -27.11 -0.65 -13.60
C ASP A 433 -28.44 -0.55 -12.82
N LEU A 434 -29.38 0.26 -13.31
CA LEU A 434 -30.73 0.37 -12.74
C LEU A 434 -31.64 -0.83 -13.08
N GLY A 435 -31.10 -1.87 -13.72
CA GLY A 435 -31.79 -3.10 -14.07
C GLY A 435 -32.75 -2.97 -15.26
N PHE A 436 -32.52 -2.02 -16.17
CA PHE A 436 -33.24 -1.97 -17.44
C PHE A 436 -32.54 -2.85 -18.47
N ARG A 437 -33.33 -3.59 -19.27
CA ARG A 437 -32.75 -4.40 -20.35
C ARG A 437 -32.57 -3.55 -21.60
N ILE A 438 -31.36 -3.54 -22.16
CA ILE A 438 -31.04 -2.77 -23.37
C ILE A 438 -30.78 -3.72 -24.54
N VAL A 439 -31.51 -3.53 -25.65
CA VAL A 439 -31.32 -4.32 -26.89
C VAL A 439 -31.28 -3.37 -28.08
N ASN A 440 -30.14 -3.30 -28.76
CA ASN A 440 -29.93 -2.43 -29.93
C ASN A 440 -30.32 -0.96 -29.67
N GLY A 441 -29.90 -0.40 -28.53
CA GLY A 441 -30.22 0.98 -28.12
C GLY A 441 -31.68 1.22 -27.71
N ARG A 442 -32.49 0.16 -27.58
CA ARG A 442 -33.86 0.24 -27.04
C ARG A 442 -33.91 -0.29 -25.62
N VAL A 443 -34.57 0.47 -24.75
CA VAL A 443 -34.71 0.18 -23.33
C VAL A 443 -36.03 -0.56 -23.10
N TYR A 444 -35.99 -1.64 -22.30
CA TYR A 444 -37.13 -2.47 -21.93
C TYR A 444 -37.22 -2.59 -20.41
N TRP A 445 -38.44 -2.61 -19.89
CA TRP A 445 -38.78 -2.84 -18.49
C TRP A 445 -40.08 -3.60 -18.37
#